data_AF-A0A9E5DB36-F1
#
_entry.id   AF-A0A9E5DB36-F1
#
_cell.length_a   1.000
_cell.length_b   1.000
_cell.length_c   1.000
_cell.angle_alpha   90.00
_cell.angle_beta   90.00
_cell.angle_gamma   90.00
#
_symmetry.space_group_name_H-M   'P 1'
#
loop_
_entity.id
_entity.type
_entity.pdbx_description
1 polymer ?
#
loop_
_entity_poly.entity_id
_entity_poly.type
_entity_poly.pdbx_seq_one_letter_code
_entity_poly.pdbx_strand_id
1 'polypeptide(L)'
;MAELKARKNEASVEDFINSVETEKKRTDSLAIMNLMQEVTGEEPAMWGNSIVGFGSYTYKYASGRTGDWMLVGFPSKTKPDPLYHAWF
;
A
#
# COMPACT_ATOMS: atom_id res chain seq x y z
N MET A 1 21.59 -5.64 0.27
CA MET A 1 20.50 -6.60 -0.06
C MET A 1 19.18 -6.02 0.42
N ALA A 2 18.24 -5.90 -0.53
CA ALA A 2 16.86 -5.41 -0.45
C ALA A 2 16.52 -4.53 0.77
N GLU A 3 16.91 -3.26 0.71
CA GLU A 3 16.19 -2.23 1.47
C GLU A 3 14.72 -2.30 1.06
N LEU A 4 13.82 -2.28 2.05
CA LEU A 4 12.39 -2.20 1.80
C LEU A 4 12.12 -0.93 0.98
N LYS A 5 11.88 -1.11 -0.32
CA LYS A 5 11.58 -0.01 -1.26
C LYS A 5 10.22 0.63 -0.98
N ALA A 6 9.37 -0.04 -0.20
CA ALA A 6 8.09 0.47 0.24
C ALA A 6 8.26 1.04 1.66
N ARG A 7 8.42 2.36 1.75
CA ARG A 7 8.26 3.11 3.00
C ARG A 7 6.99 3.95 2.91
N LYS A 8 6.32 4.14 4.04
CA LYS A 8 5.23 5.12 4.16
C LYS A 8 5.76 6.47 3.69
N ASN A 9 5.06 7.11 2.77
CA ASN A 9 5.34 8.48 2.36
C ASN A 9 4.12 9.36 2.63
N GLU A 10 4.34 10.67 2.56
CA GLU A 10 3.30 11.69 2.73
C GLU A 10 2.53 11.96 1.43
N ALA A 11 2.61 11.04 0.46
CA ALA A 11 1.85 11.19 -0.79
C ALA A 11 0.36 10.94 -0.49
N SER A 12 -0.49 11.81 -1.03
CA SER A 12 -1.94 11.67 -0.90
C SER A 12 -2.42 10.45 -1.69
N VAL A 13 -3.09 9.53 -0.99
CA VAL A 13 -3.73 8.36 -1.60
C VAL A 13 -4.83 8.80 -2.56
N GLU A 14 -5.57 9.87 -2.21
CA GLU A 14 -6.63 10.41 -3.05
C GLU A 14 -6.09 10.96 -4.37
N ASP A 15 -4.98 11.72 -4.33
CA ASP A 15 -4.33 12.24 -5.55
C ASP A 15 -3.82 11.10 -6.42
N PHE A 16 -3.29 10.04 -5.79
CA PHE A 16 -2.83 8.86 -6.51
C PHE A 16 -3.99 8.10 -7.16
N ILE A 17 -5.12 7.91 -6.47
CA ILE A 17 -6.32 7.30 -7.04
C ILE A 17 -6.91 8.18 -8.16
N ASN A 18 -6.85 9.51 -8.02
CA ASN A 18 -7.24 10.45 -9.06
C ASN A 18 -6.33 10.40 -10.29
N SER A 19 -5.04 10.06 -10.13
CA SER A 19 -4.11 9.88 -11.25
C SER A 19 -4.37 8.63 -12.09
N VAL A 20 -5.24 7.71 -11.63
CA VAL A 20 -5.60 6.50 -12.38
C VAL A 20 -6.38 6.88 -13.66
N GLU A 21 -5.88 6.43 -14.82
CA GLU A 21 -6.42 6.76 -16.14
C GLU A 21 -7.88 6.30 -16.36
N THR A 22 -8.27 5.16 -15.78
CA THR A 22 -9.59 4.58 -16.04
C THR A 22 -10.55 4.89 -14.90
N GLU A 23 -11.67 5.53 -15.19
CA GLU A 23 -12.73 5.84 -14.22
C GLU A 23 -13.18 4.61 -13.45
N LYS A 24 -13.38 3.47 -14.12
CA LYS A 24 -13.72 2.20 -13.46
C LYS A 24 -12.71 1.79 -12.39
N LYS A 25 -11.41 1.90 -12.69
CA LYS A 25 -10.34 1.57 -11.73
C LYS A 25 -10.28 2.58 -10.60
N ARG A 26 -10.59 3.85 -10.86
CA ARG A 26 -10.72 4.87 -9.81
C ARG A 26 -11.85 4.50 -8.86
N THR A 27 -13.04 4.17 -9.37
CA THR A 27 -14.19 3.76 -8.56
C THR A 27 -13.89 2.48 -7.77
N ASP A 28 -13.31 1.47 -8.41
CA ASP A 28 -12.93 0.22 -7.73
C ASP A 28 -11.88 0.47 -6.64
N SER A 29 -10.85 1.28 -6.90
CA SER A 29 -9.84 1.65 -5.90
C SER A 29 -10.42 2.45 -4.74
N LEU A 30 -11.34 3.38 -4.99
CA LEU A 30 -12.04 4.12 -3.93
C LEU A 30 -12.92 3.19 -3.09
N ALA A 31 -13.63 2.26 -3.72
CA ALA A 31 -14.45 1.28 -3.01
C ALA A 31 -13.59 0.36 -2.13
N ILE A 32 -12.46 -0.13 -2.65
CA ILE A 32 -11.50 -0.92 -1.89
C ILE A 32 -10.89 -0.09 -0.76
N MET A 33 -10.55 1.18 -1.02
CA MET A 33 -10.00 2.08 0.00
C MET A 33 -10.96 2.26 1.17
N ASN A 34 -12.22 2.58 0.88
CA ASN A 34 -13.25 2.72 1.91
C ASN A 34 -13.47 1.42 2.68
N LEU A 35 -13.57 0.29 1.98
CA LEU A 35 -13.78 -1.00 2.63
C LEU A 35 -12.60 -1.37 3.53
N MET A 36 -11.37 -1.15 3.08
CA MET A 36 -10.17 -1.41 3.88
C MET A 36 -10.09 -0.46 5.08
N GLN A 37 -10.47 0.81 4.91
CA GLN A 37 -10.53 1.78 6.00
C GLN A 37 -11.59 1.39 7.04
N GLU A 38 -12.76 0.91 6.62
CA GLU A 38 -13.79 0.40 7.54
C GLU A 38 -13.34 -0.87 8.28
N VAL A 39 -12.66 -1.79 7.60
CA VAL A 39 -12.21 -3.07 8.17
C VAL A 39 -11.04 -2.88 9.12
N THR A 40 -10.07 -2.02 8.77
CA THR A 40 -8.86 -1.81 9.59
C THR A 40 -9.00 -0.68 10.60
N GLY A 41 -9.90 0.28 10.36
CA GLY A 41 -10.03 1.50 11.16
C GLY A 41 -8.86 2.48 10.99
N GLU A 42 -7.95 2.21 10.06
CA GLU A 42 -6.71 2.96 9.84
C GLU A 42 -6.80 3.80 8.56
N GLU A 43 -6.19 4.98 8.58
CA GLU A 43 -6.16 5.84 7.40
C GLU A 43 -5.27 5.25 6.30
N PRO A 44 -5.70 5.33 5.02
CA PRO A 44 -4.89 4.89 3.90
C PRO A 44 -3.64 5.75 3.80
N ALA A 45 -2.48 5.12 3.64
CA ALA A 45 -1.23 5.79 3.38
C ALA A 45 -0.57 5.24 2.13
N MET A 46 0.17 6.09 1.42
CA MET A 46 0.97 5.64 0.30
C MET A 46 2.26 4.98 0.82
N TRP A 47 2.60 3.86 0.19
CA TRP A 47 3.81 3.07 0.47
C TRP A 47 4.64 2.97 -0.81
N GLY A 48 5.81 3.62 -0.80
CA GLY A 48 6.60 3.81 -2.01
C GLY A 48 5.81 4.55 -3.09
N ASN A 49 6.00 4.16 -4.35
CA ASN A 49 5.46 4.94 -5.49
C ASN A 49 4.10 4.43 -6.00
N SER A 50 3.56 3.32 -5.48
CA SER A 50 2.41 2.68 -6.11
C SER A 50 1.62 1.68 -5.26
N ILE A 51 1.81 1.69 -3.95
CA ILE A 51 1.10 0.80 -3.03
C ILE A 51 0.30 1.67 -2.08
N VAL A 52 -0.98 1.33 -1.90
CA VAL A 52 -1.81 1.93 -0.85
C VAL A 52 -1.82 0.92 0.30
N GLY A 53 -1.32 1.34 1.45
CA GLY A 53 -1.26 0.52 2.67
C GLY A 53 -2.08 1.12 3.80
N PHE A 54 -2.63 0.25 4.63
CA PHE A 54 -3.48 0.54 5.78
C PHE A 54 -2.79 0.00 7.02
N GLY A 55 -2.71 0.86 8.03
CA GLY A 55 -1.98 0.59 9.26
C GLY A 55 -0.47 0.40 9.02
N SER A 56 0.31 0.52 10.09
CA SER A 56 1.75 0.29 10.03
C SER A 56 2.22 -0.38 11.31
N TYR A 57 3.07 -1.39 11.19
CA TYR A 57 3.74 -2.00 12.31
C TYR A 57 5.26 -1.95 12.13
N THR A 58 5.95 -1.68 13.21
CA THR A 58 7.41 -1.74 13.26
C THR A 58 7.81 -3.13 13.74
N TYR A 59 8.46 -3.91 12.88
CA TYR A 59 9.04 -5.19 13.29
C TYR A 59 10.50 -4.99 13.69
N LYS A 60 10.95 -5.78 14.66
CA LYS A 60 12.34 -5.83 15.10
C LYS A 60 12.83 -7.26 15.06
N TYR A 61 13.82 -7.53 14.21
CA TYR A 61 14.49 -8.82 14.16
C TYR A 61 15.45 -8.98 15.36
N ALA A 62 15.67 -10.23 15.77
CA ALA A 62 16.67 -10.58 16.78
C ALA A 62 18.09 -10.12 16.42
N SER A 63 18.38 -9.90 15.14
CA SER A 63 19.64 -9.35 14.62
C SER A 63 19.79 -7.82 14.80
N GLY A 64 18.84 -7.16 15.46
CA GLY A 64 18.85 -5.71 15.71
C GLY A 64 18.30 -4.86 14.56
N ARG A 65 17.84 -5.49 13.47
CA ARG A 65 17.27 -4.78 12.31
C ARG A 65 15.81 -4.43 12.58
N THR A 66 15.48 -3.16 12.48
CA THR A 66 14.09 -2.67 12.52
C THR A 66 13.62 -2.32 11.11
N GLY A 67 12.33 -2.50 10.87
CA GLY A 67 11.68 -2.05 9.63
C GLY A 67 10.20 -1.78 9.88
N ASP A 68 9.66 -0.84 9.12
CA ASP A 68 8.24 -0.52 9.13
C ASP A 68 7.56 -1.20 7.96
N TRP A 69 6.42 -1.81 8.21
CA TRP A 69 5.61 -2.48 7.20
C TRP A 69 4.13 -2.15 7.37
N MET A 70 3.39 -2.17 6.28
CA MET A 70 1.94 -1.98 6.31
C MET A 70 1.25 -3.25 6.84
N LEU A 71 0.16 -3.08 7.60
CA LEU A 71 -0.65 -4.21 8.08
C LEU A 71 -1.36 -4.89 6.90
N VAL A 72 -1.97 -4.09 6.04
CA VAL A 72 -2.63 -4.54 4.82
C VAL A 72 -2.33 -3.53 3.72
N GLY A 73 -2.22 -3.95 2.47
CA GLY A 73 -2.14 -2.99 1.38
C GLY A 73 -2.35 -3.66 0.04
N PHE A 74 -2.77 -2.88 -0.94
CA PHE A 74 -3.00 -3.37 -2.30
C PHE A 74 -2.14 -2.61 -3.31
N PRO A 75 -1.58 -3.31 -4.31
CA PRO A 75 -0.91 -2.66 -5.41
C PRO A 75 -1.94 -2.07 -6.38
N SER A 76 -1.76 -0.81 -6.76
CA SER A 76 -2.61 -0.15 -7.75
C SER A 76 -1.99 -0.15 -9.16
N LYS A 77 -0.83 -0.79 -9.35
CA LYS A 77 -0.18 -0.80 -10.67
C LYS A 77 -1.02 -1.56 -11.69
N THR A 78 -1.25 -0.89 -12.80
CA THR A 78 -1.87 -1.36 -14.04
C THR A 78 -1.08 -2.45 -14.77
N LYS A 79 0.17 -2.70 -14.37
CA LYS A 79 1.01 -3.75 -14.95
C LYS A 79 1.15 -4.90 -13.96
N PRO A 80 0.78 -6.14 -14.33
CA PRO A 80 1.27 -7.30 -13.62
C PRO A 80 2.78 -7.37 -13.88
N ASP A 81 3.57 -6.88 -12.93
CA ASP A 81 4.95 -7.33 -12.85
C ASP A 81 4.88 -8.78 -12.34
N PRO A 82 5.45 -9.77 -13.06
CA PRO A 82 5.35 -11.20 -12.72
C PRO A 82 6.09 -11.59 -11.42
N LEU A 83 6.50 -10.60 -10.62
CA LEU A 83 7.40 -10.75 -9.47
C LEU A 83 6.80 -10.29 -8.14
N TYR A 84 5.48 -10.09 -8.06
CA TYR A 84 4.81 -10.02 -6.76
C TYR A 84 4.42 -11.43 -6.32
N HIS A 85 5.39 -12.15 -5.74
CA HIS A 85 5.11 -13.24 -4.80
C HIS A 85 4.41 -12.65 -3.58
N ALA A 86 3.11 -12.38 -3.70
CA ALA A 86 2.19 -12.32 -2.58
C ALA A 86 1.50 -13.68 -2.52
N TRP A 87 1.88 -14.50 -1.56
CA TRP A 87 1.01 -15.52 -1.00
C TRP A 87 1.13 -15.41 0.52
N PHE A 88 -0.02 -15.09 1.13
CA PHE A 88 -0.51 -15.41 2.47
C PHE A 88 0.49 -15.49 3.63
#